data_AF-A0AA48H3C7-F1
#
_entry.id   AF-A0AA48H3C7-F1
#
_cell.length_a   1.000
_cell.length_b   1.000
_cell.length_c   1.000
_cell.angle_alpha   90.00
_cell.angle_beta   90.00
_cell.angle_gamma   90.00
#
_symmetry.space_group_name_H-M   'P 1'
#
loop_
_entity.id
_entity.type
_entity.pdbx_description
1 polymer ?
#
loop_
_entity_poly.entity_id
_entity_poly.type
_entity_poly.pdbx_seq_one_letter_code
_entity_poly.pdbx_strand_id
1 'polypeptide(L)'
;MARKTETWTDAPEGTALAAEIHRKLEVSHRQAKGLIDAGCVKVNGAEVRTHGLRLKPGDRLDVVFDPDMVYAELPRPSKSADSPFAVLSEDKHLVFVDKPAGLLTVPAEKHNDPCLAEAITDLYRRRGFKRFHLFIVHRLDRFTSGVLVFAKTPEALNGLKRIFDEHHLHRVYKAILVGELPENAGTLSDRLVERKSLRMAVVPEKTKAKHDLKGAKLAVTHYRVLERLPGHTVIEVKLETGRRNQIRVQFAERGFPLLGDQVYGTKSPLIDRQALHAELLGFRHPVTGEGVTVTAPLPADMEKVLKALRNARRVERAEAGIKGEEAIYKPKITEERKLERVRRAARFGEDRPGRGEGRPSREDRSARGEGRPSREDRPARGEGRPSREDRPARGPEDRPARSGPRPARAEERPPRHGGRPHAAADGPKGREAQRRPAFRDAGPRPARSGGPGKPSGPRPAGARGPAKGKGRP
;
A
#
# COMPACT_ATOMS: atom_id res chain seq x y z
N MET A 1 15.78 -0.78 -56.51
CA MET A 1 14.96 -0.24 -55.40
C MET A 1 15.09 1.26 -55.41
N ALA A 2 14.09 1.96 -55.94
CA ALA A 2 14.15 3.41 -56.18
C ALA A 2 13.63 4.14 -54.94
N ARG A 3 14.53 4.75 -54.17
CA ARG A 3 14.12 5.63 -53.05
C ARG A 3 13.48 6.88 -53.62
N LYS A 4 12.26 7.18 -53.17
CA LYS A 4 11.52 8.41 -53.45
C LYS A 4 11.85 9.44 -52.36
N THR A 5 12.02 10.69 -52.78
CA THR A 5 12.18 11.83 -51.86
C THR A 5 11.01 12.76 -52.05
N GLU A 6 10.30 13.04 -50.97
CA GLU A 6 9.18 14.00 -50.92
C GLU A 6 9.54 15.10 -49.94
N THR A 7 9.42 16.36 -50.37
CA THR A 7 9.72 17.53 -49.56
C THR A 7 8.57 18.52 -49.60
N TRP A 8 8.12 19.01 -48.45
CA TRP A 8 7.09 20.04 -48.37
C TRP A 8 7.26 20.93 -47.13
N THR A 9 6.66 22.13 -47.19
CA THR A 9 6.75 23.18 -46.16
C THR A 9 5.39 23.73 -45.73
N ASP A 10 4.30 23.21 -46.32
CA ASP A 10 2.93 23.71 -46.20
C ASP A 10 2.10 22.94 -45.14
N ALA A 11 2.76 22.41 -44.12
CA ALA A 11 2.09 21.66 -43.06
C ALA A 11 1.13 22.59 -42.27
N PRO A 12 -0.13 22.19 -42.03
CA PRO A 12 -1.06 23.01 -41.26
C PRO A 12 -0.56 23.18 -39.81
N GLU A 13 -0.72 24.38 -39.26
CA GLU A 13 -0.23 24.74 -37.93
C GLU A 13 -0.72 23.76 -36.84
N GLY A 14 0.22 23.27 -36.04
CA GLY A 14 -0.10 22.38 -34.93
C GLY A 14 -0.49 20.96 -35.34
N THR A 15 -0.34 20.58 -36.61
CA THR A 15 -0.55 19.20 -37.04
C THR A 15 0.56 18.30 -36.48
N ALA A 16 0.20 17.08 -36.08
CA ALA A 16 1.19 16.09 -35.63
C ALA A 16 1.96 15.54 -36.84
N LEU A 17 3.28 15.38 -36.71
CA LEU A 17 4.17 14.90 -37.78
C LEU A 17 3.66 13.62 -38.47
N ALA A 18 3.27 12.60 -37.70
CA ALA A 18 2.73 11.36 -38.27
C ALA A 18 1.39 11.55 -39.00
N ALA A 19 0.56 12.49 -38.56
CA ALA A 19 -0.71 12.79 -39.22
C ALA A 19 -0.49 13.54 -40.54
N GLU A 20 0.51 14.43 -40.59
CA GLU A 20 0.87 15.13 -41.82
C GLU A 20 1.47 14.19 -42.86
N ILE A 21 2.34 13.27 -42.45
CA ILE A 21 2.90 12.23 -43.34
C ILE A 21 1.81 11.30 -43.87
N HIS A 22 0.89 10.86 -43.00
CA HIS A 22 -0.28 10.07 -43.41
C HIS A 22 -1.10 10.77 -44.49
N ARG A 23 -1.37 12.08 -44.30
CA ARG A 23 -2.17 12.89 -45.21
C ARG A 23 -1.49 13.14 -46.55
N LYS A 24 -0.19 13.50 -46.54
CA LYS A 24 0.55 13.88 -47.75
C LYS A 24 0.99 12.71 -48.60
N LEU A 25 1.38 11.60 -47.96
CA LEU A 25 1.85 10.41 -48.68
C LEU A 25 0.73 9.37 -48.91
N GLU A 26 -0.48 9.64 -48.44
CA GLU A 26 -1.66 8.75 -48.51
C GLU A 26 -1.40 7.32 -47.98
N VAL A 27 -0.39 7.16 -47.11
CA VAL A 27 -0.02 5.88 -46.48
C VAL A 27 -0.80 5.65 -45.21
N SER A 28 -0.97 4.40 -44.74
CA SER A 28 -1.62 4.16 -43.45
C SER A 28 -0.94 4.89 -42.28
N HIS A 29 -1.69 5.24 -41.23
CA HIS A 29 -1.13 5.89 -40.04
C HIS A 29 -0.05 5.04 -39.34
N ARG A 30 -0.08 3.71 -39.53
CA ARG A 30 0.96 2.79 -39.04
C ARG A 30 2.25 2.91 -39.88
N GLN A 31 2.11 2.98 -41.20
CA GLN A 31 3.21 3.19 -42.14
C GLN A 31 3.88 4.55 -41.93
N ALA A 32 3.09 5.62 -41.74
CA ALA A 32 3.60 6.96 -41.46
C ALA A 32 4.51 7.00 -40.21
N LYS A 33 4.14 6.27 -39.16
CA LYS A 33 4.98 6.14 -37.96
C LYS A 33 6.22 5.26 -38.19
N GLY A 34 6.07 4.17 -38.95
CA GLY A 34 7.21 3.33 -39.34
C GLY A 34 8.28 4.11 -40.11
N LEU A 35 7.86 5.04 -40.98
CA LEU A 35 8.77 5.95 -41.68
C LEU A 35 9.55 6.85 -40.71
N ILE A 36 8.88 7.40 -39.69
CA ILE A 36 9.52 8.21 -38.65
C ILE A 36 10.51 7.36 -37.83
N ASP A 37 10.11 6.13 -37.46
CA ASP A 37 10.93 5.21 -36.68
C ASP A 37 12.17 4.73 -37.45
N ALA A 38 12.02 4.49 -38.75
CA ALA A 38 13.08 4.07 -39.65
C ALA A 38 14.09 5.19 -39.98
N GLY A 39 13.88 6.41 -39.47
CA GLY A 39 14.76 7.56 -39.75
C GLY A 39 14.60 8.12 -41.15
N CYS A 40 13.50 7.80 -41.85
CA CYS A 40 13.20 8.29 -43.18
C CYS A 40 12.76 9.76 -43.20
N VAL A 41 12.55 10.39 -42.04
CA VAL A 41 11.91 11.71 -41.90
C VAL A 41 12.84 12.71 -41.23
N LYS A 42 13.03 13.86 -41.87
CA LYS A 42 13.73 15.02 -41.33
C LYS A 42 12.81 16.24 -41.26
N VAL A 43 12.95 17.03 -40.19
CA VAL A 43 12.27 18.32 -40.02
C VAL A 43 13.34 19.39 -39.89
N ASN A 44 13.35 20.38 -40.77
CA ASN A 44 14.38 21.43 -40.87
C ASN A 44 15.81 20.85 -40.93
N GLY A 45 15.98 19.75 -41.67
CA GLY A 45 17.25 19.05 -41.82
C GLY A 45 17.65 18.14 -40.65
N ALA A 46 16.94 18.17 -39.52
CA ALA A 46 17.19 17.32 -38.36
C ALA A 46 16.34 16.04 -38.40
N GLU A 47 16.94 14.88 -38.14
CA GLU A 47 16.18 13.63 -38.00
C GLU A 47 15.26 13.67 -36.78
N VAL A 48 14.00 13.31 -36.99
CA VAL A 48 12.99 13.30 -35.93
C VAL A 48 12.43 11.89 -35.81
N ARG A 49 12.39 11.36 -34.58
CA ARG A 49 11.76 10.06 -34.25
C ARG A 49 10.48 10.19 -33.43
N THR A 50 9.98 11.41 -33.25
CA THR A 50 8.80 11.70 -32.42
C THR A 50 7.55 11.82 -33.28
N HIS A 51 6.68 10.80 -33.25
CA HIS A 51 5.45 10.75 -34.08
C HIS A 51 4.51 11.95 -33.87
N GLY A 52 4.44 12.44 -32.63
CA GLY A 52 3.52 13.50 -32.22
C GLY A 52 4.12 14.91 -32.23
N LEU A 53 5.28 15.11 -32.86
CA LEU A 53 5.87 16.45 -32.99
C LEU A 53 4.87 17.39 -33.66
N ARG A 54 4.63 18.55 -33.05
CA ARG A 54 3.71 19.57 -33.58
C ARG A 54 4.49 20.46 -34.55
N LEU A 55 4.08 20.44 -35.81
CA LEU A 55 4.69 21.23 -36.88
C LEU A 55 4.28 22.70 -36.76
N LYS A 56 5.24 23.58 -36.99
CA LYS A 56 5.03 25.02 -37.11
C LYS A 56 4.90 25.41 -38.59
N PRO A 57 4.17 26.50 -38.89
CA PRO A 57 4.16 27.07 -40.23
C PRO A 57 5.59 27.38 -40.69
N GLY A 58 5.98 26.88 -41.86
CA GLY A 58 7.32 27.04 -42.43
C GLY A 58 8.33 25.94 -42.07
N ASP A 59 7.97 24.96 -41.23
CA ASP A 59 8.80 23.76 -41.03
C ASP A 59 8.94 22.99 -42.34
N ARG A 60 10.17 22.70 -42.75
CA ARG A 60 10.48 21.89 -43.93
C ARG A 60 10.56 20.42 -43.55
N LEU A 61 9.70 19.60 -44.13
CA LEU A 61 9.74 18.15 -43.99
C LEU A 61 10.40 17.54 -45.21
N ASP A 62 11.42 16.70 -44.98
CA ASP A 62 12.04 15.88 -46.03
C ASP A 62 11.82 14.40 -45.66
N VAL A 63 11.14 13.65 -46.52
CA VAL A 63 10.85 12.22 -46.32
C VAL A 63 11.47 11.40 -47.44
N VAL A 64 12.41 10.51 -47.11
CA VAL A 64 13.12 9.64 -48.05
C VAL A 64 12.76 8.18 -47.77
N PHE A 65 12.03 7.54 -48.69
CA PHE A 65 11.49 6.21 -48.48
C PHE A 65 11.36 5.42 -49.79
N ASP A 66 11.26 4.10 -49.69
CA ASP A 66 10.93 3.21 -50.80
C ASP A 66 9.41 2.97 -50.82
N PRO A 67 8.68 3.35 -51.87
CA PRO A 67 7.22 3.22 -51.90
C PRO A 67 6.73 1.78 -51.87
N ASP A 68 7.55 0.82 -52.31
CA ASP A 68 7.21 -0.60 -52.34
C ASP A 68 7.57 -1.31 -51.02
N MET A 69 8.25 -0.61 -50.09
CA MET A 69 8.64 -1.14 -48.79
C MET A 69 7.60 -0.83 -47.71
N VAL A 70 7.23 -1.87 -46.94
CA VAL A 70 6.41 -1.69 -45.73
C VAL A 70 7.31 -1.30 -44.56
N TYR A 71 7.13 -0.08 -44.05
CA TYR A 71 7.81 0.41 -42.86
C TYR A 71 6.95 0.09 -41.64
N ALA A 72 7.30 -0.99 -40.94
CA ALA A 72 6.65 -1.32 -39.69
C ALA A 72 6.98 -0.27 -38.62
N GLU A 73 5.96 0.27 -37.94
CA GLU A 73 6.13 0.99 -36.66
C GLU A 73 6.98 0.09 -35.76
N LEU A 74 8.15 0.58 -35.32
CA LEU A 74 8.98 -0.17 -34.40
C LEU A 74 8.12 -0.39 -33.14
N PRO A 75 8.05 -1.61 -32.59
CA PRO A 75 7.47 -1.80 -31.27
C PRO A 75 8.19 -0.82 -30.35
N ARG A 76 7.47 0.17 -29.82
CA ARG A 76 8.07 1.07 -28.83
C ARG A 76 8.71 0.15 -27.79
N PRO A 77 9.99 0.33 -27.46
CA PRO A 77 10.63 -0.54 -26.50
C PRO A 77 9.74 -0.58 -25.27
N SER A 78 9.14 -1.75 -25.00
CA SER A 78 8.54 -2.00 -23.71
C SER A 78 9.71 -2.03 -22.75
N LYS A 79 10.07 -0.87 -22.20
CA LYS A 79 10.94 -0.83 -21.03
C LYS A 79 10.14 -1.36 -19.85
N SER A 80 9.91 -2.67 -19.82
CA SER A 80 9.95 -3.46 -18.62
C SER A 80 11.44 -3.73 -18.33
N ALA A 81 12.08 -2.74 -17.72
CA ALA A 81 13.36 -2.80 -17.01
C ALA A 81 13.60 -1.35 -16.56
N ASP A 82 13.10 -0.83 -15.45
CA ASP A 82 12.67 -1.41 -14.19
C ASP A 82 11.54 -0.53 -13.62
N SER A 83 10.31 -1.04 -13.50
CA SER A 83 9.38 -0.38 -12.59
C SER A 83 9.93 -0.61 -11.17
N PRO A 84 10.06 0.42 -10.31
CA PRO A 84 10.67 0.25 -8.99
C PRO A 84 9.84 -0.64 -8.04
N PHE A 85 8.68 -1.13 -8.49
CA PHE A 85 7.73 -1.91 -7.74
C PHE A 85 7.26 -3.11 -8.57
N ALA A 86 6.84 -4.17 -7.87
CA ALA A 86 6.16 -5.31 -8.48
C ALA A 86 4.63 -5.13 -8.43
N VAL A 87 3.92 -5.56 -9.47
CA VAL A 87 2.45 -5.69 -9.42
C VAL A 87 2.14 -7.07 -8.81
N LEU A 88 1.45 -7.08 -7.67
CA LEU A 88 1.11 -8.30 -6.93
C LEU A 88 -0.19 -8.93 -7.42
N SER A 89 -1.17 -8.10 -7.76
CA SER A 89 -2.47 -8.50 -8.29
C SER A 89 -3.11 -7.31 -9.00
N GLU A 90 -3.88 -7.57 -10.06
CA GLU A 90 -4.53 -6.53 -10.86
C GLU A 90 -5.82 -7.07 -11.45
N ASP A 91 -6.88 -6.26 -11.37
CA ASP A 91 -8.14 -6.50 -12.07
C ASP A 91 -8.60 -5.22 -12.82
N LYS A 92 -9.86 -5.18 -13.26
CA LYS A 92 -10.44 -4.03 -13.98
C LYS A 92 -10.48 -2.75 -13.12
N HIS A 93 -10.68 -2.90 -11.82
CA HIS A 93 -11.00 -1.86 -10.85
C HIS A 93 -9.84 -1.52 -9.91
N LEU A 94 -8.99 -2.48 -9.58
CA LEU A 94 -7.93 -2.38 -8.58
C LEU A 94 -6.57 -2.80 -9.14
N VAL A 95 -5.52 -2.21 -8.57
CA VAL A 95 -4.15 -2.69 -8.72
C VAL A 95 -3.46 -2.72 -7.36
N PHE A 96 -2.89 -3.87 -7.03
CA PHE A 96 -2.07 -4.09 -5.85
C PHE A 96 -0.60 -4.14 -6.25
N VAL A 97 0.23 -3.44 -5.50
CA VAL A 97 1.66 -3.35 -5.78
C VAL A 97 2.47 -3.58 -4.51
N ASP A 98 3.68 -4.12 -4.67
CA ASP A 98 4.68 -4.15 -3.62
C ASP A 98 5.56 -2.90 -3.69
N LYS A 99 5.34 -1.95 -2.78
CA LYS A 99 6.13 -0.73 -2.73
C LYS A 99 7.52 -1.05 -2.15
N PRO A 100 8.62 -0.72 -2.84
CA PRO A 100 9.95 -0.81 -2.24
C PRO A 100 10.10 0.23 -1.13
N ALA A 101 11.06 0.02 -0.23
CA ALA A 101 11.48 1.10 0.67
C ALA A 101 12.25 2.19 -0.10
N GLY A 102 12.21 3.42 0.39
CA GLY A 102 12.89 4.58 -0.21
C GLY A 102 12.04 5.36 -1.21
N LEU A 103 11.00 4.74 -1.78
CA LEU A 103 10.08 5.37 -2.73
C LEU A 103 8.89 6.04 -2.02
N LEU A 104 8.57 7.28 -2.39
CA LEU A 104 7.37 7.96 -1.89
C LEU A 104 6.10 7.30 -2.48
N THR A 105 5.00 7.26 -1.72
CA THR A 105 3.72 6.81 -2.28
C THR A 105 3.14 7.84 -3.26
N VAL A 106 3.19 9.11 -2.86
CA VAL A 106 2.65 10.27 -3.58
C VAL A 106 3.70 11.37 -3.66
N PRO A 107 3.61 12.31 -4.62
CA PRO A 107 4.54 13.43 -4.71
C PRO A 107 4.61 14.23 -3.40
N ALA A 108 5.80 14.73 -3.07
CA ALA A 108 5.96 15.68 -1.98
C ALA A 108 5.76 17.12 -2.51
N GLU A 109 5.17 17.99 -1.70
CA GLU A 109 4.84 19.38 -2.11
C GLU A 109 6.06 20.22 -2.53
N LYS A 110 7.27 19.84 -2.11
CA LYS A 110 8.50 20.67 -2.26
C LYS A 110 9.61 20.01 -3.08
N HIS A 111 9.43 18.76 -3.53
CA HIS A 111 10.49 18.01 -4.22
C HIS A 111 9.92 17.22 -5.39
N ASN A 112 10.65 17.21 -6.50
CA ASN A 112 10.36 16.39 -7.68
C ASN A 112 10.84 14.93 -7.47
N ASP A 113 10.73 14.44 -6.24
CA ASP A 113 11.17 13.10 -5.85
C ASP A 113 10.30 12.06 -6.58
N PRO A 114 10.89 11.01 -7.16
CA PRO A 114 10.12 9.93 -7.77
C PRO A 114 9.12 9.33 -6.78
N CYS A 115 7.89 9.10 -7.24
CA CYS A 115 6.86 8.45 -6.44
C CYS A 115 6.19 7.27 -7.15
N LEU A 116 5.59 6.40 -6.34
CA LEU A 116 4.92 5.19 -6.78
C LEU A 116 3.72 5.51 -7.68
N ALA A 117 2.91 6.51 -7.34
CA ALA A 117 1.72 6.87 -8.12
C ALA A 117 2.07 7.30 -9.56
N GLU A 118 3.14 8.07 -9.74
CA GLU A 118 3.66 8.44 -11.06
C GLU A 118 4.20 7.22 -11.80
N ALA A 119 5.00 6.40 -11.13
CA ALA A 119 5.58 5.19 -11.74
C ALA A 119 4.50 4.19 -12.21
N ILE A 120 3.40 4.04 -11.45
CA ILE A 120 2.23 3.26 -11.87
C ILE A 120 1.54 3.92 -13.07
N THR A 121 1.28 5.23 -13.00
CA THR A 121 0.63 5.95 -14.10
C THR A 121 1.41 5.80 -15.41
N ASP A 122 2.74 5.89 -15.34
CA ASP A 122 3.61 5.72 -16.49
C ASP A 122 3.65 4.27 -17.00
N LEU A 123 3.58 3.27 -16.11
CA LEU A 123 3.41 1.86 -16.49
C LEU A 123 2.15 1.69 -17.35
N TYR A 124 1.00 2.23 -16.93
CA TYR A 124 -0.25 2.12 -17.69
C TYR A 124 -0.22 2.92 -18.99
N ARG A 125 0.41 4.10 -19.02
CA ARG A 125 0.63 4.83 -20.27
C ARG A 125 1.46 4.01 -21.27
N ARG A 126 2.52 3.33 -20.80
CA ARG A 126 3.34 2.41 -21.61
C ARG A 126 2.53 1.21 -22.12
N ARG A 127 1.55 0.71 -21.35
CA ARG A 127 0.59 -0.31 -21.77
C ARG A 127 -0.49 0.19 -22.75
N GLY A 128 -0.44 1.46 -23.17
CA GLY A 128 -1.35 2.03 -24.18
C GLY A 128 -2.56 2.78 -23.64
N PHE A 129 -2.69 2.93 -22.31
CA PHE A 129 -3.80 3.67 -21.71
C PHE A 129 -3.59 5.19 -21.80
N LYS A 130 -4.13 5.82 -22.85
CA LYS A 130 -3.94 7.25 -23.16
C LYS A 130 -4.49 8.22 -22.11
N ARG A 131 -5.55 7.84 -21.39
CA ARG A 131 -6.22 8.66 -20.35
C ARG A 131 -6.36 7.88 -19.04
N PHE A 132 -5.29 7.19 -18.63
CA PHE A 132 -5.28 6.50 -17.34
C PHE A 132 -5.22 7.51 -16.20
N HIS A 133 -6.12 7.35 -15.22
CA HIS A 133 -6.09 8.10 -13.98
C HIS A 133 -6.03 7.11 -12.82
N LEU A 134 -4.98 7.23 -12.01
CA LEU A 134 -4.78 6.41 -10.82
C LEU A 134 -5.37 7.12 -9.60
N PHE A 135 -6.23 6.44 -8.85
CA PHE A 135 -6.85 7.00 -7.66
C PHE A 135 -6.18 6.45 -6.40
N ILE A 136 -5.76 7.37 -5.53
CA ILE A 136 -4.98 7.09 -4.33
C ILE A 136 -5.89 7.16 -3.11
N VAL A 137 -5.90 6.09 -2.31
CA VAL A 137 -6.79 5.92 -1.16
C VAL A 137 -6.06 5.84 0.18
N HIS A 138 -4.83 5.35 0.18
CA HIS A 138 -3.98 5.27 1.37
C HIS A 138 -2.51 5.35 0.98
N ARG A 139 -1.64 5.41 1.98
CA ARG A 139 -0.20 5.57 1.78
C ARG A 139 0.62 4.79 2.79
N LEU A 140 1.83 4.43 2.37
CA LEU A 140 2.92 4.03 3.26
C LEU A 140 3.96 5.15 3.36
N ASP A 141 4.69 5.16 4.47
CA ASP A 141 5.85 6.04 4.64
C ASP A 141 6.93 5.72 3.60
N ARG A 142 7.79 6.70 3.27
CA ARG A 142 8.84 6.57 2.24
C ARG A 142 9.65 5.28 2.39
N PHE A 143 10.09 4.99 3.61
CA PHE A 143 10.95 3.85 3.93
C PHE A 143 10.21 2.61 4.45
N THR A 144 8.88 2.62 4.43
CA THR A 144 8.07 1.42 4.71
C THR A 144 7.80 0.70 3.38
N SER A 145 8.07 -0.59 3.31
CA SER A 145 7.81 -1.41 2.11
C SER A 145 6.51 -2.21 2.23
N GLY A 146 6.08 -2.85 1.15
CA GLY A 146 4.99 -3.83 1.15
C GLY A 146 3.74 -3.41 0.39
N VAL A 147 2.66 -4.16 0.62
CA VAL A 147 1.44 -4.09 -0.18
C VAL A 147 0.72 -2.75 -0.06
N LEU A 148 0.39 -2.17 -1.22
CA LEU A 148 -0.49 -1.02 -1.40
C LEU A 148 -1.56 -1.35 -2.45
N VAL A 149 -2.74 -0.73 -2.31
CA VAL A 149 -3.81 -0.83 -3.32
C VAL A 149 -4.14 0.55 -3.86
N PHE A 150 -4.38 0.61 -5.16
CA PHE A 150 -4.86 1.80 -5.87
C PHE A 150 -6.12 1.45 -6.65
N ALA A 151 -7.02 2.43 -6.78
CA ALA A 151 -8.19 2.31 -7.62
C ALA A 151 -7.86 2.76 -9.05
N LYS A 152 -8.34 1.98 -10.03
CA LYS A 152 -8.26 2.26 -11.46
C LYS A 152 -9.54 2.92 -11.99
N THR A 153 -10.64 2.85 -11.24
CA THR A 153 -11.94 3.44 -11.61
C THR A 153 -12.53 4.27 -10.45
N PRO A 154 -13.39 5.28 -10.74
CA PRO A 154 -14.04 6.10 -9.72
C PRO A 154 -14.93 5.29 -8.76
N GLU A 155 -15.58 4.25 -9.25
CA GLU A 155 -16.44 3.37 -8.44
C GLU A 155 -15.61 2.65 -7.38
N ALA A 156 -14.44 2.13 -7.78
CA ALA A 156 -13.50 1.47 -6.87
C ALA A 156 -12.93 2.46 -5.85
N LEU A 157 -12.65 3.70 -6.24
CA LEU A 157 -12.21 4.75 -5.32
C LEU A 157 -13.25 5.00 -4.22
N ASN A 158 -14.51 5.17 -4.58
CA ASN A 158 -15.57 5.48 -3.63
C ASN A 158 -15.78 4.33 -2.63
N GLY A 159 -15.79 3.08 -3.12
CA GLY A 159 -15.90 1.92 -2.24
C GLY A 159 -14.67 1.74 -1.35
N LEU A 160 -13.45 1.95 -1.87
CA LEU A 160 -12.24 1.91 -1.04
C LEU A 160 -12.23 3.00 0.03
N LYS A 161 -12.65 4.24 -0.27
CA LYS A 161 -12.76 5.31 0.75
C LYS A 161 -13.63 4.85 1.92
N ARG A 162 -14.83 4.33 1.61
CA ARG A 162 -15.75 3.79 2.62
C ARG A 162 -15.11 2.68 3.45
N ILE A 163 -14.48 1.70 2.80
CA ILE A 163 -13.78 0.59 3.47
C ILE A 163 -12.70 1.11 4.44
N PHE A 164 -11.90 2.10 4.02
CA PHE A 164 -10.84 2.68 4.83
C PHE A 164 -11.36 3.53 5.99
N ASP A 165 -12.43 4.29 5.76
CA ASP A 165 -13.08 5.14 6.76
C ASP A 165 -13.81 4.31 7.83
N GLU A 166 -14.51 3.24 7.44
CA GLU A 166 -15.20 2.31 8.33
C GLU A 166 -14.23 1.31 9.00
N HIS A 167 -12.95 1.30 8.62
CA HIS A 167 -11.95 0.34 9.08
C HIS A 167 -12.34 -1.13 8.81
N HIS A 168 -13.15 -1.36 7.77
CA HIS A 168 -13.61 -2.68 7.31
C HIS A 168 -12.56 -3.39 6.44
N LEU A 169 -11.33 -3.45 6.94
CA LEU A 169 -10.19 -4.02 6.24
C LEU A 169 -9.18 -4.64 7.20
N HIS A 170 -8.39 -5.56 6.67
CA HIS A 170 -7.37 -6.29 7.38
C HIS A 170 -5.99 -5.87 6.89
N ARG A 171 -5.24 -5.12 7.71
CA ARG A 171 -3.83 -4.78 7.47
C ARG A 171 -2.94 -5.51 8.45
N VAL A 172 -1.97 -6.24 7.92
CA VAL A 172 -0.92 -6.87 8.73
C VAL A 172 0.43 -6.34 8.30
N TYR A 173 1.21 -5.94 9.27
CA TYR A 173 2.60 -5.52 9.12
C TYR A 173 3.49 -6.49 9.87
N LYS A 174 4.72 -6.64 9.37
CA LYS A 174 5.81 -7.29 10.09
C LYS A 174 6.83 -6.23 10.48
N ALA A 175 7.28 -6.28 11.74
CA ALA A 175 8.28 -5.36 12.24
C ALA A 175 9.36 -6.09 13.06
N ILE A 176 10.56 -5.50 13.10
CA ILE A 176 11.65 -5.92 13.99
C ILE A 176 11.92 -4.77 14.94
N LEU A 177 11.75 -5.00 16.24
CA LEU A 177 12.00 -4.04 17.30
C LEU A 177 13.37 -4.26 17.93
N VAL A 178 13.95 -3.19 18.44
CA VAL A 178 15.08 -3.25 19.39
C VAL A 178 14.53 -3.58 20.78
N GLY A 179 15.22 -4.46 21.49
CA GLY A 179 14.85 -4.94 22.82
C GLY A 179 13.89 -6.14 22.82
N GLU A 180 13.66 -6.66 24.01
CA GLU A 180 12.75 -7.78 24.26
C GLU A 180 11.43 -7.29 24.84
N LEU A 181 10.35 -7.38 24.06
CA LEU A 181 9.02 -7.02 24.54
C LEU A 181 8.60 -7.93 25.70
N PRO A 182 8.16 -7.46 26.86
CA PRO A 182 7.81 -8.36 27.97
C PRO A 182 6.62 -9.27 27.62
N GLU A 183 5.62 -8.73 26.92
CA GLU A 183 4.38 -9.43 26.60
C GLU A 183 4.42 -10.08 25.21
N ASN A 184 3.77 -11.25 25.06
CA ASN A 184 3.71 -11.98 23.79
C ASN A 184 2.67 -11.42 22.81
N ALA A 185 1.73 -10.61 23.29
CA ALA A 185 0.75 -9.89 22.48
C ALA A 185 0.15 -8.76 23.31
N GLY A 186 -0.33 -7.71 22.64
CA GLY A 186 -0.96 -6.59 23.33
C GLY A 186 -1.68 -5.64 22.38
N THR A 187 -2.32 -4.63 22.97
CA THR A 187 -3.00 -3.56 22.23
C THR A 187 -2.49 -2.21 22.71
N LEU A 188 -1.98 -1.40 21.78
CA LEU A 188 -1.54 -0.03 22.02
C LEU A 188 -2.65 0.91 21.56
N SER A 189 -3.24 1.64 22.49
CA SER A 189 -4.30 2.62 22.23
C SER A 189 -3.85 4.00 22.70
N ASP A 190 -3.30 4.78 21.78
CA ASP A 190 -2.73 6.10 22.07
C ASP A 190 -3.45 7.19 21.28
N ARG A 191 -3.33 8.45 21.71
CA ARG A 191 -3.68 9.60 20.86
C ARG A 191 -2.40 10.18 20.29
N LEU A 192 -2.34 10.27 18.96
CA LEU A 192 -1.19 10.81 18.23
C LEU A 192 -1.47 12.22 17.74
N VAL A 193 -0.49 13.10 17.93
CA VAL A 193 -0.54 14.49 17.47
C VAL A 193 0.71 14.80 16.66
N GLU A 194 0.56 15.64 15.64
CA GLU A 194 1.68 16.23 14.92
C GLU A 194 2.18 17.46 15.67
N ARG A 195 3.45 17.46 16.06
CA ARG A 195 4.09 18.63 16.69
C ARG A 195 4.47 19.67 15.64
N LYS A 196 4.79 20.89 16.08
CA LYS A 196 5.31 21.98 15.22
C LYS A 196 6.53 21.58 14.40
N SER A 197 7.32 20.60 14.88
CA SER A 197 8.46 20.01 14.17
C SER A 197 8.09 19.02 13.07
N LEU A 198 6.80 18.88 12.73
CA LEU A 198 6.25 17.90 11.79
C LEU A 198 6.48 16.43 12.20
N ARG A 199 6.91 16.19 13.44
CA ARG A 199 7.05 14.84 14.01
C ARG A 199 5.77 14.44 14.72
N MET A 200 5.35 13.20 14.49
CA MET A 200 4.26 12.58 15.26
C MET A 200 4.76 12.21 16.66
N ALA A 201 3.93 12.40 17.68
CA ALA A 201 4.22 12.04 19.06
C ALA A 201 2.96 11.49 19.75
N VAL A 202 3.16 10.65 20.78
CA VAL A 202 2.10 10.26 21.71
C VAL A 202 1.79 11.45 22.63
N VAL A 203 0.51 11.68 22.90
CA VAL A 203 0.08 12.63 23.93
C VAL A 203 0.20 11.95 25.30
N PRO A 204 1.04 12.43 26.22
CA PRO A 204 1.19 11.82 27.53
C PRO A 204 -0.11 11.92 28.33
N GLU A 205 -0.41 10.88 29.12
CA GLU A 205 -1.65 10.79 29.89
C GLU A 205 -1.79 11.92 30.94
N LYS A 206 -0.66 12.43 31.45
CA LYS A 206 -0.59 13.52 32.44
C LYS A 206 -0.84 14.91 31.85
N THR A 207 -0.81 15.06 30.52
CA THR A 207 -0.95 16.34 29.81
C THR A 207 -2.30 16.49 29.10
N LYS A 208 -3.32 15.73 29.52
CA LYS A 208 -4.73 15.86 29.06
C LYS A 208 -5.38 17.21 29.45
N ALA A 209 -4.61 18.26 29.72
CA ALA A 209 -5.11 19.62 29.81
C ALA A 209 -5.64 20.04 28.42
N LYS A 210 -6.83 20.66 28.42
CA LYS A 210 -7.70 20.90 27.24
C LYS A 210 -7.03 21.55 26.00
N HIS A 211 -5.86 22.16 26.13
CA HIS A 211 -5.20 22.90 25.05
C HIS A 211 -4.29 22.06 24.13
N ASP A 212 -3.69 20.95 24.60
CA ASP A 212 -2.76 20.11 23.82
C ASP A 212 -3.44 18.96 23.04
N LEU A 213 -4.76 18.79 23.21
CA LEU A 213 -5.55 17.78 22.50
C LEU A 213 -6.02 18.23 21.10
N LYS A 214 -5.81 19.50 20.74
CA LYS A 214 -6.30 20.04 19.46
C LYS A 214 -5.56 19.37 18.30
N GLY A 215 -6.26 18.46 17.61
CA GLY A 215 -5.72 17.70 16.48
C GLY A 215 -5.19 16.30 16.83
N ALA A 216 -5.19 15.88 18.10
CA ALA A 216 -4.77 14.55 18.50
C ALA A 216 -5.81 13.49 18.09
N LYS A 217 -5.39 12.49 17.31
CA LYS A 217 -6.28 11.44 16.78
C LYS A 217 -5.99 10.10 17.44
N LEU A 218 -7.04 9.33 17.71
CA LEU A 218 -6.92 7.97 18.23
C LEU A 218 -6.15 7.08 17.24
N ALA A 219 -5.23 6.30 17.80
CA ALA A 219 -4.37 5.35 17.11
C ALA A 219 -4.38 4.00 17.86
N VAL A 220 -5.01 2.98 17.27
CA VAL A 220 -5.11 1.63 17.86
C VAL A 220 -4.32 0.63 17.03
N THR A 221 -3.40 -0.05 17.70
CA THR A 221 -2.44 -1.00 17.13
C THR A 221 -2.44 -2.27 17.97
N HIS A 222 -2.73 -3.41 17.37
CA HIS A 222 -2.56 -4.71 18.02
C HIS A 222 -1.25 -5.32 17.56
N TYR A 223 -0.55 -6.00 18.46
CA TYR A 223 0.67 -6.71 18.11
C TYR A 223 0.71 -8.09 18.73
N ARG A 224 1.51 -8.95 18.11
CA ARG A 224 1.84 -10.27 18.60
C ARG A 224 3.31 -10.55 18.30
N VAL A 225 4.03 -11.06 19.29
CA VAL A 225 5.39 -11.53 19.15
C VAL A 225 5.38 -12.78 18.27
N LEU A 226 6.22 -12.75 17.24
CA LEU A 226 6.48 -13.86 16.33
C LEU A 226 7.75 -14.59 16.72
N GLU A 227 8.80 -13.87 17.10
CA GLU A 227 10.10 -14.46 17.39
C GLU A 227 10.88 -13.53 18.31
N ARG A 228 11.58 -14.10 19.28
CA ARG A 228 12.55 -13.39 20.12
C ARG A 228 13.95 -13.76 19.67
N LEU A 229 14.75 -12.74 19.41
CA LEU A 229 16.14 -12.84 18.95
C LEU A 229 17.01 -12.03 19.92
N PRO A 230 18.32 -12.27 19.99
CA PRO A 230 19.20 -11.59 20.93
C PRO A 230 19.06 -10.06 20.82
N GLY A 231 18.56 -9.43 21.88
CA GLY A 231 18.31 -7.99 21.94
C GLY A 231 17.25 -7.45 20.97
N HIS A 232 16.41 -8.30 20.37
CA HIS A 232 15.43 -7.90 19.35
C HIS A 232 14.14 -8.72 19.42
N THR A 233 13.01 -8.12 19.02
CA THR A 233 11.73 -8.82 18.93
C THR A 233 11.11 -8.66 17.54
N VAL A 234 10.80 -9.78 16.90
CA VAL A 234 10.03 -9.80 15.65
C VAL A 234 8.55 -9.86 15.99
N ILE A 235 7.76 -8.95 15.44
CA ILE A 235 6.33 -8.85 15.72
C ILE A 235 5.49 -8.82 14.45
N GLU A 236 4.27 -9.33 14.57
CA GLU A 236 3.15 -9.07 13.68
C GLU A 236 2.33 -7.93 14.27
N VAL A 237 1.95 -6.97 13.43
CA VAL A 237 1.17 -5.80 13.84
C VAL A 237 -0.09 -5.72 12.99
N LYS A 238 -1.24 -5.58 13.64
CA LYS A 238 -2.54 -5.33 13.01
C LYS A 238 -3.02 -3.93 13.35
N LEU A 239 -3.40 -3.17 12.32
CA LEU A 239 -3.87 -1.79 12.47
C LEU A 239 -5.38 -1.68 12.34
N GLU A 240 -6.04 -1.19 13.38
CA GLU A 240 -7.43 -0.71 13.28
C GLU A 240 -7.48 0.68 12.64
N THR A 241 -6.62 1.59 13.10
CA THR A 241 -6.49 2.94 12.55
C THR A 241 -5.24 3.09 11.68
N GLY A 242 -5.24 4.03 10.73
CA GLY A 242 -4.09 4.33 9.88
C GLY A 242 -3.55 5.75 10.07
N ARG A 243 -2.91 6.06 11.21
CA ARG A 243 -2.29 7.38 11.45
C ARG A 243 -0.83 7.40 10.97
N ARG A 244 -0.34 8.59 10.61
CA ARG A 244 1.05 8.78 10.14
C ARG A 244 2.03 8.29 11.20
N ASN A 245 3.05 7.53 10.79
CA ASN A 245 4.07 6.94 11.67
C ASN A 245 3.51 6.19 12.90
N GLN A 246 2.27 5.69 12.86
CA GLN A 246 1.58 5.15 14.03
C GLN A 246 2.38 4.05 14.74
N ILE A 247 2.74 2.98 14.03
CA ILE A 247 3.51 1.86 14.57
C ILE A 247 4.83 2.35 15.16
N ARG A 248 5.53 3.21 14.40
CA ARG A 248 6.87 3.69 14.74
C ARG A 248 6.89 4.45 16.07
N VAL A 249 5.97 5.40 16.22
CA VAL A 249 5.86 6.26 17.40
C VAL A 249 5.44 5.47 18.63
N GLN A 250 4.43 4.60 18.51
CA GLN A 250 3.86 3.90 19.68
C GLN A 250 4.84 2.92 20.32
N PHE A 251 5.68 2.26 19.52
CA PHE A 251 6.70 1.34 20.02
C PHE A 251 7.94 2.09 20.54
N ALA A 252 8.34 3.18 19.89
CA ALA A 252 9.43 4.02 20.37
C ALA A 252 9.13 4.66 21.75
N GLU A 253 7.90 5.16 21.95
CA GLU A 253 7.48 5.75 23.23
C GLU A 253 7.58 4.75 24.40
N ARG A 254 7.46 3.46 24.11
CA ARG A 254 7.52 2.37 25.10
C ARG A 254 8.92 1.80 25.29
N GLY A 255 9.94 2.40 24.66
CA GLY A 255 11.33 1.96 24.74
C GLY A 255 11.70 0.81 23.80
N PHE A 256 10.82 0.42 22.86
CA PHE A 256 11.06 -0.65 21.90
C PHE A 256 11.02 -0.14 20.45
N PRO A 257 11.85 0.84 20.05
CA PRO A 257 11.78 1.42 18.71
C PRO A 257 12.05 0.36 17.63
N LEU A 258 11.57 0.61 16.41
CA LEU A 258 11.87 -0.26 15.28
C LEU A 258 13.36 -0.19 14.95
N LEU A 259 13.94 -1.35 14.66
CA LEU A 259 15.34 -1.47 14.24
C LEU A 259 15.57 -0.61 12.99
N GLY A 260 16.61 0.23 13.02
CA GLY A 260 16.99 1.12 11.91
C GLY A 260 16.09 2.35 11.72
N ASP A 261 15.13 2.61 12.63
CA ASP A 261 14.31 3.82 12.55
C ASP A 261 15.14 5.06 12.89
N GLN A 262 15.48 5.85 11.88
CA GLN A 262 16.32 7.04 12.03
C GLN A 262 15.60 8.25 12.68
N VAL A 263 14.27 8.20 12.83
CA VAL A 263 13.47 9.33 13.36
C VAL A 263 13.10 9.09 14.83
N TYR A 264 12.66 7.86 15.14
CA TYR A 264 12.13 7.50 16.45
C TYR A 264 13.00 6.49 17.21
N GLY A 265 14.04 5.96 16.58
CA GLY A 265 14.92 4.96 17.17
C GLY A 265 16.38 5.30 16.95
N THR A 266 17.19 4.24 16.88
CA THR A 266 18.63 4.32 16.68
C THR A 266 19.00 3.74 15.32
N LYS A 267 20.00 4.35 14.67
CA LYS A 267 20.60 3.79 13.46
C LYS A 267 21.15 2.39 13.75
N SER A 268 21.05 1.51 12.77
CA SER A 268 21.59 0.15 12.87
C SER A 268 22.53 -0.12 11.70
N PRO A 269 23.64 -0.85 11.91
CA PRO A 269 24.46 -1.34 10.80
C PRO A 269 23.77 -2.48 10.03
N LEU A 270 22.72 -3.09 10.58
CA LEU A 270 22.01 -4.22 9.96
C LEU A 270 20.99 -3.76 8.92
N ILE A 271 20.43 -2.57 9.08
CA ILE A 271 19.43 -1.98 8.18
C ILE A 271 19.41 -0.45 8.33
N ASP A 272 19.36 0.24 7.19
CA ASP A 272 19.45 1.70 7.07
C ASP A 272 18.08 2.40 7.16
N ARG A 273 17.01 1.65 7.41
CA ARG A 273 15.63 2.14 7.51
C ARG A 273 14.87 1.44 8.63
N GLN A 274 13.68 1.95 8.97
CA GLN A 274 12.81 1.24 9.89
C GLN A 274 12.48 -0.16 9.34
N ALA A 275 12.74 -1.19 10.13
CA ALA A 275 12.40 -2.57 9.83
C ALA A 275 10.89 -2.80 9.94
N LEU A 276 10.15 -2.22 8.99
CA LEU A 276 8.69 -2.26 8.87
C LEU A 276 8.29 -2.64 7.44
N HIS A 277 7.36 -3.59 7.33
CA HIS A 277 6.85 -4.08 6.05
C HIS A 277 5.34 -4.34 6.14
N ALA A 278 4.57 -3.82 5.20
CA ALA A 278 3.15 -4.12 5.02
C ALA A 278 3.00 -5.47 4.32
N GLU A 279 2.82 -6.54 5.10
CA GLU A 279 2.83 -7.91 4.60
C GLU A 279 1.52 -8.30 3.92
N LEU A 280 0.36 -7.87 4.47
CA LEU A 280 -0.95 -8.30 3.98
C LEU A 280 -1.97 -7.17 4.03
N LEU A 281 -2.77 -7.11 2.97
CA LEU A 281 -3.98 -6.29 2.88
C LEU A 281 -5.14 -7.15 2.40
N GLY A 282 -6.28 -7.10 3.11
CA GLY A 282 -7.50 -7.77 2.67
C GLY A 282 -8.77 -7.02 3.05
N PHE A 283 -9.79 -7.10 2.20
CA PHE A 283 -11.07 -6.43 2.31
C PHE A 283 -12.06 -7.00 1.28
N ARG A 284 -13.35 -6.64 1.36
CA ARG A 284 -14.31 -6.95 0.28
C ARG A 284 -14.08 -6.03 -0.91
N HIS A 285 -13.88 -6.61 -2.09
CA HIS A 285 -13.73 -5.87 -3.31
C HIS A 285 -14.90 -4.87 -3.48
N PRO A 286 -14.62 -3.56 -3.66
CA PRO A 286 -15.64 -2.51 -3.60
C PRO A 286 -16.69 -2.61 -4.72
N VAL A 287 -16.35 -3.27 -5.84
CA VAL A 287 -17.26 -3.47 -6.98
C VAL A 287 -17.90 -4.86 -6.99
N THR A 288 -17.13 -5.95 -6.93
CA THR A 288 -17.66 -7.32 -7.01
C THR A 288 -18.21 -7.85 -5.68
N GLY A 289 -17.85 -7.25 -4.54
CA GLY A 289 -18.22 -7.73 -3.21
C GLY A 289 -17.43 -8.95 -2.73
N GLU A 290 -16.60 -9.57 -3.58
CA GLU A 290 -15.80 -10.74 -3.26
C GLU A 290 -14.68 -10.45 -2.25
N GLY A 291 -14.32 -11.44 -1.44
CA GLY A 291 -13.19 -11.31 -0.53
C GLY A 291 -11.84 -11.27 -1.25
N VAL A 292 -11.10 -10.19 -1.10
CA VAL A 292 -9.75 -10.04 -1.69
C VAL A 292 -8.72 -10.01 -0.58
N THR A 293 -7.63 -10.77 -0.75
CA THR A 293 -6.47 -10.75 0.13
C THR A 293 -5.20 -10.82 -0.70
N VAL A 294 -4.30 -9.86 -0.50
CA VAL A 294 -3.03 -9.77 -1.20
C VAL A 294 -1.90 -9.67 -0.19
N THR A 295 -0.83 -10.42 -0.45
CA THR A 295 0.37 -10.46 0.39
C THR A 295 1.59 -10.00 -0.39
N ALA A 296 2.47 -9.23 0.25
CA ALA A 296 3.80 -8.90 -0.26
C ALA A 296 4.86 -9.81 0.40
N PRO A 297 5.88 -10.27 -0.35
CA PRO A 297 6.99 -11.01 0.23
C PRO A 297 7.83 -10.11 1.13
N LEU A 298 8.50 -10.72 2.13
CA LEU A 298 9.40 -9.96 2.98
C LEU A 298 10.56 -9.40 2.14
N PRO A 299 10.92 -8.12 2.29
CA PRO A 299 11.99 -7.55 1.48
C PRO A 299 13.35 -8.13 1.90
N ALA A 300 14.25 -8.25 0.93
CA ALA A 300 15.54 -8.92 1.07
C ALA A 300 16.42 -8.32 2.19
N ASP A 301 16.30 -7.02 2.46
CA ASP A 301 17.02 -6.35 3.55
C ASP A 301 16.57 -6.88 4.93
N MET A 302 15.27 -6.98 5.18
CA MET A 302 14.73 -7.55 6.41
C MET A 302 14.98 -9.05 6.51
N GLU A 303 14.99 -9.78 5.39
CA GLU A 303 15.40 -11.19 5.38
C GLU A 303 16.86 -11.37 5.82
N LYS A 304 17.77 -10.53 5.31
CA LYS A 304 19.18 -10.51 5.70
C LYS A 304 19.34 -10.21 7.19
N VAL A 305 18.62 -9.22 7.71
CA VAL A 305 18.59 -8.89 9.15
C VAL A 305 18.16 -10.10 9.97
N LEU A 306 17.03 -10.72 9.63
CA LEU A 306 16.52 -11.89 10.35
C LEU A 306 17.51 -13.06 10.30
N LYS A 307 18.16 -13.29 9.16
CA LYS A 307 19.19 -14.33 9.01
C LYS A 307 20.38 -14.04 9.93
N ALA A 308 20.87 -12.80 9.96
CA ALA A 308 21.98 -12.39 10.82
C ALA A 308 21.64 -12.57 12.31
N LEU A 309 20.48 -12.09 12.75
CA LEU A 309 20.04 -12.20 14.15
C LEU A 309 19.79 -13.66 14.58
N ARG A 310 19.25 -14.51 13.68
CA ARG A 310 19.10 -15.95 13.94
C ARG A 310 20.44 -16.66 14.02
N ASN A 311 21.43 -16.24 13.23
CA ASN A 311 22.79 -16.78 13.32
C ASN A 311 23.45 -16.37 14.64
N ALA A 312 23.34 -15.10 15.05
CA ALA A 312 23.84 -14.65 16.35
C ALA A 312 23.25 -15.48 17.50
N ARG A 313 21.93 -15.71 17.47
CA ARG A 313 21.26 -16.60 18.45
C ARG A 313 21.83 -18.01 18.48
N ARG A 314 22.17 -18.58 17.33
CA ARG A 314 22.76 -19.93 17.25
C ARG A 314 24.15 -19.96 17.88
N VAL A 315 24.95 -18.93 17.66
CA VAL A 315 26.29 -18.79 18.27
C VAL A 315 26.17 -18.66 19.79
N GLU A 316 25.35 -17.74 20.30
CA GLU A 316 25.15 -17.57 21.76
C GLU A 316 24.67 -18.86 22.44
N ARG A 317 23.79 -19.64 21.78
CA ARG A 317 23.33 -20.92 22.33
C ARG A 317 24.42 -22.00 22.31
N ALA A 318 25.25 -22.02 21.28
CA ALA A 318 26.38 -22.94 21.20
C ALA A 318 27.41 -22.64 22.29
N GLU A 319 27.72 -21.36 22.51
CA GLU A 319 28.58 -20.89 23.60
C GLU A 319 28.00 -21.22 24.98
N ALA A 320 26.68 -21.11 25.16
CA ALA A 320 25.98 -21.49 26.39
C ALA A 320 25.78 -23.00 26.58
N GLY A 321 26.28 -23.85 25.66
CA GLY A 321 26.14 -25.31 25.73
C GLY A 321 24.71 -25.84 25.56
N ILE A 322 23.75 -25.01 25.12
CA ILE A 322 22.34 -25.39 24.97
C ILE A 322 22.16 -26.15 23.66
N LYS A 323 21.91 -27.46 23.75
CA LYS A 323 21.60 -28.34 22.60
C LYS A 323 20.08 -28.42 22.36
N GLY A 324 19.64 -28.50 21.10
CA GLY A 324 18.23 -28.73 20.73
C GLY A 324 17.38 -27.47 20.46
N GLU A 325 16.05 -27.63 20.33
CA GLU A 325 15.07 -26.54 20.07
C GLU A 325 14.35 -26.01 21.33
N GLU A 326 14.74 -26.48 22.52
CA GLU A 326 14.13 -26.03 23.77
C GLU A 326 14.37 -24.53 24.00
N ALA A 327 13.31 -23.83 24.44
CA ALA A 327 13.21 -22.36 24.58
C ALA A 327 13.10 -21.54 23.27
N ILE A 328 12.88 -22.14 22.10
CA ILE A 328 12.36 -21.38 20.96
C ILE A 328 10.89 -21.06 21.25
N TYR A 329 10.58 -19.78 21.53
CA TYR A 329 9.21 -19.30 21.36
C TYR A 329 8.81 -19.54 19.91
N LYS A 330 8.17 -20.68 19.68
CA LYS A 330 7.49 -21.03 18.43
C LYS A 330 6.06 -20.55 18.63
N PRO A 331 5.67 -19.38 18.13
CA PRO A 331 4.25 -19.10 18.04
C PRO A 331 3.66 -20.24 17.21
N LYS A 332 2.56 -20.85 17.65
CA LYS A 332 1.81 -21.80 16.82
C LYS A 332 1.30 -21.04 15.59
N ILE A 333 2.11 -20.88 14.56
CA ILE A 333 1.72 -20.34 13.26
C ILE A 333 1.84 -21.53 12.33
N THR A 334 0.82 -22.39 12.38
CA THR A 334 0.64 -23.43 11.37
C THR A 334 0.33 -22.75 10.03
N GLU A 335 0.71 -23.39 8.92
CA GLU A 335 0.26 -22.98 7.58
C GLU A 335 -1.27 -22.84 7.53
N GLU A 336 -2.00 -23.67 8.29
CA GLU A 336 -3.44 -23.53 8.53
C GLU A 336 -3.85 -22.17 9.08
N ARG A 337 -3.07 -21.52 9.95
CA ARG A 337 -3.37 -20.18 10.48
C ARG A 337 -3.05 -19.08 9.48
N LYS A 338 -2.04 -19.25 8.62
CA LYS A 338 -1.84 -18.35 7.46
C LYS A 338 -2.99 -18.51 6.47
N LEU A 339 -3.42 -19.74 6.21
CA LEU A 339 -4.59 -20.05 5.38
C LEU A 339 -5.88 -19.52 6.02
N GLU A 340 -6.04 -19.63 7.34
CA GLU A 340 -7.17 -19.09 8.10
C GLU A 340 -7.14 -17.55 8.08
N ARG A 341 -5.97 -16.92 8.12
CA ARG A 341 -5.78 -15.48 7.96
C ARG A 341 -6.25 -15.01 6.58
N VAL A 342 -5.84 -15.74 5.53
CA VAL A 342 -6.31 -15.50 4.16
C VAL A 342 -7.81 -15.77 4.03
N ARG A 343 -8.32 -16.88 4.58
CA ARG A 343 -9.76 -17.21 4.61
C ARG A 343 -10.60 -16.24 5.43
N ARG A 344 -10.08 -15.67 6.52
CA ARG A 344 -10.77 -14.67 7.35
C ARG A 344 -10.77 -13.30 6.70
N ALA A 345 -9.69 -12.95 6.00
CA ALA A 345 -9.64 -11.76 5.17
C ALA A 345 -10.54 -11.90 3.91
N ALA A 346 -10.68 -13.11 3.36
CA ALA A 346 -11.62 -13.42 2.28
C ALA A 346 -13.10 -13.50 2.72
N ARG A 347 -13.39 -13.89 3.98
CA ARG A 347 -14.75 -13.92 4.54
C ARG A 347 -15.19 -12.63 5.21
N PHE A 348 -14.35 -11.59 5.21
CA PHE A 348 -14.68 -10.34 5.88
C PHE A 348 -15.94 -9.75 5.25
N GLY A 349 -17.03 -9.56 6.01
CA GLY A 349 -18.34 -9.06 5.56
C GLY A 349 -19.35 -10.14 5.14
N GLU A 350 -19.10 -11.44 5.39
CA GLU A 350 -20.24 -12.34 5.61
C GLU A 350 -20.81 -11.91 6.96
N ASP A 351 -22.09 -11.53 6.97
CA ASP A 351 -22.75 -10.91 8.10
C ASP A 351 -22.35 -11.53 9.44
N ARG A 352 -21.79 -10.72 10.34
CA ARG A 352 -22.17 -10.89 11.74
C ARG A 352 -23.63 -10.42 11.78
N PRO A 353 -24.61 -11.26 12.16
CA PRO A 353 -25.95 -10.75 12.44
C PRO A 353 -25.82 -9.59 13.42
N GLY A 354 -26.49 -8.49 13.09
CA GLY A 354 -26.22 -7.15 13.60
C GLY A 354 -26.05 -7.06 15.12
N ARG A 355 -24.98 -6.41 15.56
CA ARG A 355 -25.01 -5.65 16.81
C ARG A 355 -25.36 -4.21 16.45
N GLY A 356 -26.61 -4.04 16.06
CA GLY A 356 -27.17 -2.78 15.59
C GLY A 356 -28.66 -2.69 15.84
N GLU A 357 -29.13 -3.15 16.99
CA GLU A 357 -30.42 -2.74 17.56
C GLU A 357 -30.24 -2.51 19.07
N GLY A 358 -30.97 -1.52 19.58
CA GLY A 358 -30.63 -0.74 20.77
C GLY A 358 -30.23 -1.52 22.01
N ARG A 359 -29.27 -0.96 22.77
CA ARG A 359 -29.26 -1.20 24.22
C ARG A 359 -30.61 -0.69 24.74
N PRO A 360 -31.42 -1.53 25.42
CA PRO A 360 -32.54 -1.00 26.19
C PRO A 360 -31.97 -0.02 27.22
N SER A 361 -32.58 1.16 27.32
CA SER A 361 -32.33 2.10 28.40
C SER A 361 -32.58 1.40 29.74
N ARG A 362 -31.96 1.91 30.79
CA ARG A 362 -31.97 1.32 32.14
C ARG A 362 -33.35 1.36 32.83
N GLU A 363 -34.41 1.72 32.11
CA GLU A 363 -35.77 1.92 32.63
C GLU A 363 -36.73 0.76 32.30
N ASP A 364 -36.40 -0.16 31.39
CA ASP A 364 -37.27 -1.30 31.03
C ASP A 364 -37.00 -2.60 31.81
N ARG A 365 -36.32 -2.53 32.97
CA ARG A 365 -36.01 -3.71 33.83
C ARG A 365 -36.94 -3.90 35.02
N SER A 366 -38.11 -3.28 35.03
CA SER A 366 -39.13 -3.45 36.07
C SER A 366 -40.44 -4.02 35.51
N ALA A 367 -40.36 -5.09 34.70
CA ALA A 367 -41.53 -5.89 34.37
C ALA A 367 -41.08 -7.25 33.82
N ARG A 368 -40.74 -8.16 34.74
CA ARG A 368 -40.79 -9.64 34.61
C ARG A 368 -40.15 -10.20 35.87
N GLY A 369 -40.97 -10.27 36.92
CA GLY A 369 -40.71 -11.18 38.02
C GLY A 369 -40.93 -12.60 37.51
N GLU A 370 -39.97 -13.47 37.80
CA GLU A 370 -40.20 -14.88 38.14
C GLU A 370 -38.88 -15.45 38.67
N GLY A 371 -38.99 -16.16 39.79
CA GLY A 371 -37.93 -16.36 40.78
C GLY A 371 -36.73 -17.17 40.29
N ARG A 372 -35.55 -16.78 40.78
CA ARG A 372 -34.39 -17.67 40.85
C ARG A 372 -34.49 -18.48 42.14
N PRO A 373 -34.41 -19.82 42.12
CA PRO A 373 -34.27 -20.59 43.34
C PRO A 373 -32.88 -20.36 43.96
N SER A 374 -32.88 -20.32 45.30
CA SER A 374 -31.73 -20.16 46.17
C SER A 374 -30.80 -21.38 46.13
N ARG A 375 -29.58 -21.18 46.65
CA ARG A 375 -28.38 -21.99 46.44
C ARG A 375 -28.31 -23.24 47.33
N GLU A 376 -29.44 -23.85 47.70
CA GLU A 376 -29.48 -24.96 48.66
C GLU A 376 -29.92 -26.32 48.08
N ASP A 377 -30.39 -26.39 46.83
CA ASP A 377 -30.77 -27.68 46.21
C ASP A 377 -29.70 -28.24 45.27
N ARG A 378 -28.54 -28.62 45.82
CA ARG A 378 -27.59 -29.49 45.11
C ARG A 378 -27.46 -30.82 45.86
N PRO A 379 -27.89 -31.96 45.27
CA PRO A 379 -27.61 -33.26 45.86
C PRO A 379 -26.13 -33.60 45.70
N ALA A 380 -25.55 -34.13 46.78
CA ALA A 380 -24.19 -34.65 46.85
C ALA A 380 -24.15 -36.16 46.59
N ARG A 381 -22.92 -36.65 46.30
CA ARG A 381 -22.46 -38.06 46.17
C ARG A 381 -22.69 -38.68 44.77
N GLY A 382 -21.80 -39.52 44.24
CA GLY A 382 -20.58 -40.14 44.75
C GLY A 382 -19.93 -41.00 43.66
N GLU A 383 -18.64 -41.28 43.86
CA GLU A 383 -17.87 -42.50 43.55
C GLU A 383 -18.10 -43.30 42.24
N GLY A 384 -16.99 -43.60 41.55
CA GLY A 384 -16.88 -44.77 40.66
C GLY A 384 -16.17 -44.51 39.33
N ARG A 385 -14.83 -44.65 39.30
CA ARG A 385 -14.09 -44.97 38.07
C ARG A 385 -14.20 -46.48 37.81
N PRO A 386 -14.38 -46.93 36.55
CA PRO A 386 -13.93 -48.25 36.16
C PRO A 386 -12.59 -48.17 35.42
N SER A 387 -11.74 -49.12 35.78
CA SER A 387 -10.42 -49.44 35.23
C SER A 387 -10.47 -50.02 33.83
N ARG A 388 -9.31 -49.95 33.17
CA ARG A 388 -8.96 -50.68 31.94
C ARG A 388 -8.95 -52.18 32.23
N GLU A 389 -9.79 -52.93 31.54
CA GLU A 389 -9.56 -54.27 30.99
C GLU A 389 -10.81 -54.65 30.17
N ASP A 390 -10.64 -55.53 29.18
CA ASP A 390 -11.62 -55.95 28.15
C ASP A 390 -11.53 -55.23 26.79
N ARG A 391 -10.47 -55.59 26.06
CA ARG A 391 -10.49 -55.70 24.60
C ARG A 391 -10.64 -57.17 24.21
N PRO A 392 -11.42 -57.51 23.18
CA PRO A 392 -11.13 -58.67 22.35
C PRO A 392 -10.37 -58.24 21.08
N ALA A 393 -9.31 -58.98 20.79
CA ALA A 393 -8.53 -58.92 19.56
C ALA A 393 -9.23 -59.69 18.43
N ARG A 394 -8.97 -59.33 17.17
CA ARG A 394 -8.93 -60.24 16.01
C ARG A 394 -8.14 -59.59 14.86
N GLY A 395 -7.23 -60.37 14.29
CA GLY A 395 -6.28 -60.01 13.24
C GLY A 395 -6.78 -60.28 11.82
N PRO A 396 -5.90 -60.61 10.85
CA PRO A 396 -5.76 -59.90 9.58
C PRO A 396 -6.18 -60.72 8.34
N GLU A 397 -5.87 -60.19 7.14
CA GLU A 397 -6.11 -60.72 5.77
C GLU A 397 -7.46 -60.25 5.17
N ASP A 398 -7.61 -59.84 3.91
CA ASP A 398 -6.77 -59.94 2.71
C ASP A 398 -7.25 -58.92 1.65
N ARG A 399 -6.36 -58.50 0.72
CA ARG A 399 -6.75 -57.77 -0.51
C ARG A 399 -7.33 -58.77 -1.53
N PRO A 400 -8.10 -58.32 -2.56
CA PRO A 400 -7.44 -58.05 -3.84
C PRO A 400 -8.02 -56.89 -4.68
N ALA A 401 -7.23 -56.54 -5.69
CA ALA A 401 -7.41 -55.51 -6.71
C ALA A 401 -8.27 -55.95 -7.92
N ARG A 402 -8.56 -54.99 -8.81
CA ARG A 402 -8.95 -55.04 -10.25
C ARG A 402 -10.22 -54.21 -10.50
N SER A 403 -10.49 -53.51 -11.62
CA SER A 403 -9.76 -53.17 -12.86
C SER A 403 -10.74 -52.38 -13.76
N GLY A 404 -10.36 -51.16 -14.21
CA GLY A 404 -10.82 -50.40 -15.40
C GLY A 404 -12.32 -50.33 -15.83
N PRO A 405 -12.66 -49.72 -17.00
CA PRO A 405 -12.08 -48.56 -17.68
C PRO A 405 -13.13 -47.41 -17.90
N ARG A 406 -12.67 -46.25 -18.39
CA ARG A 406 -13.52 -45.16 -18.95
C ARG A 406 -14.14 -45.58 -20.30
N PRO A 407 -15.17 -44.85 -20.79
CA PRO A 407 -14.88 -44.03 -21.97
C PRO A 407 -15.53 -42.64 -21.99
N ALA A 408 -15.04 -41.84 -22.94
CA ALA A 408 -15.40 -40.46 -23.26
C ALA A 408 -16.52 -40.35 -24.32
N ARG A 409 -17.18 -39.18 -24.38
CA ARG A 409 -17.78 -38.48 -25.56
C ARG A 409 -18.21 -37.09 -25.04
N ALA A 410 -17.72 -35.93 -25.49
CA ALA A 410 -17.61 -35.33 -26.82
C ALA A 410 -18.96 -34.92 -27.45
N GLU A 411 -18.95 -33.71 -28.03
CA GLU A 411 -19.96 -33.00 -28.84
C GLU A 411 -21.02 -32.19 -28.08
N GLU A 412 -21.52 -31.05 -28.53
CA GLU A 412 -21.08 -29.90 -29.35
C GLU A 412 -22.33 -28.99 -29.40
N ARG A 413 -22.14 -27.71 -29.71
CA ARG A 413 -23.11 -26.59 -29.59
C ARG A 413 -24.32 -26.71 -30.55
N PRO A 414 -25.34 -25.83 -30.45
CA PRO A 414 -25.29 -24.60 -31.27
C PRO A 414 -25.89 -23.31 -30.61
N PRO A 415 -25.74 -22.14 -31.27
CA PRO A 415 -25.96 -20.81 -30.69
C PRO A 415 -27.36 -20.25 -31.01
N ARG A 416 -27.73 -19.14 -30.36
CA ARG A 416 -28.85 -18.28 -30.79
C ARG A 416 -28.38 -16.85 -31.02
N HIS A 417 -28.46 -16.44 -32.28
CA HIS A 417 -28.49 -15.06 -32.74
C HIS A 417 -29.93 -14.52 -32.71
N GLY A 418 -30.05 -13.20 -32.55
CA GLY A 418 -31.27 -12.45 -32.81
C GLY A 418 -31.07 -10.97 -32.48
N GLY A 419 -30.63 -10.18 -33.46
CA GLY A 419 -30.65 -8.72 -33.37
C GLY A 419 -31.92 -8.15 -33.99
N ARG A 420 -32.24 -6.88 -33.68
CA ARG A 420 -32.60 -5.81 -34.63
C ARG A 420 -32.87 -4.45 -33.91
N PRO A 421 -32.86 -3.32 -34.64
CA PRO A 421 -32.52 -1.96 -34.17
C PRO A 421 -33.69 -0.94 -34.27
N HIS A 422 -33.49 0.30 -33.78
CA HIS A 422 -34.12 1.57 -34.23
C HIS A 422 -33.27 2.77 -33.70
N ALA A 423 -32.64 3.60 -34.54
CA ALA A 423 -33.10 4.88 -35.16
C ALA A 423 -33.41 6.00 -34.11
N ALA A 424 -32.57 7.04 -33.91
CA ALA A 424 -32.31 8.27 -34.70
C ALA A 424 -33.34 9.41 -34.48
N ALA A 425 -32.89 10.57 -33.95
CA ALA A 425 -33.38 11.93 -34.24
C ALA A 425 -32.54 13.04 -33.53
N ASP A 426 -31.88 13.87 -34.36
CA ASP A 426 -31.71 15.34 -34.37
C ASP A 426 -31.37 16.20 -33.12
N GLY A 427 -30.36 17.09 -33.28
CA GLY A 427 -30.02 18.24 -32.42
C GLY A 427 -30.79 19.53 -32.81
N PRO A 428 -30.23 20.77 -32.76
CA PRO A 428 -29.10 21.34 -31.99
C PRO A 428 -29.47 22.70 -31.30
N LYS A 429 -28.46 23.45 -30.80
CA LYS A 429 -28.40 24.86 -30.26
C LYS A 429 -28.12 24.90 -28.75
N GLY A 430 -27.27 25.76 -28.19
CA GLY A 430 -26.54 26.91 -28.72
C GLY A 430 -25.42 27.33 -27.76
N ARG A 431 -24.55 28.20 -28.28
CA ARG A 431 -23.45 28.89 -27.59
C ARG A 431 -24.01 29.86 -26.56
N GLU A 432 -23.34 30.01 -25.42
CA GLU A 432 -23.16 31.34 -24.82
C GLU A 432 -21.94 31.40 -23.90
N ALA A 433 -21.17 32.47 -24.09
CA ALA A 433 -20.00 32.86 -23.33
C ALA A 433 -20.40 33.85 -22.22
N GLN A 434 -19.41 34.26 -21.43
CA GLN A 434 -19.44 35.37 -20.45
C GLN A 434 -19.96 34.93 -19.06
N ARG A 435 -19.40 35.30 -17.90
CA ARG A 435 -18.51 36.39 -17.49
C ARG A 435 -17.85 36.01 -16.15
N ARG A 436 -16.62 36.48 -15.94
CA ARG A 436 -16.01 36.68 -14.60
C ARG A 436 -16.72 37.87 -13.91
N PRO A 437 -16.55 38.00 -12.59
CA PRO A 437 -16.17 39.31 -12.08
C PRO A 437 -14.90 39.25 -11.23
N ALA A 438 -13.99 40.17 -11.55
CA ALA A 438 -12.98 40.68 -10.64
C ALA A 438 -13.63 41.73 -9.73
N PHE A 439 -13.19 41.82 -8.48
CA PHE A 439 -13.36 43.01 -7.66
C PHE A 439 -12.00 43.44 -7.12
N ARG A 440 -11.68 44.72 -7.38
CA ARG A 440 -10.49 45.47 -6.98
C ARG A 440 -10.73 46.17 -5.64
N ASP A 441 -9.64 46.29 -4.88
CA ASP A 441 -9.17 47.41 -4.04
C ASP A 441 -10.15 48.39 -3.37
N ALA A 442 -9.99 48.59 -2.05
CA ALA A 442 -9.35 49.78 -1.45
C ALA A 442 -9.48 49.77 0.10
N GLY A 443 -8.44 50.24 0.80
CA GLY A 443 -8.27 50.26 2.29
C GLY A 443 -9.08 51.34 3.04
N PRO A 444 -8.60 51.98 4.13
CA PRO A 444 -7.37 51.79 4.91
C PRO A 444 -7.61 51.59 6.44
N ARG A 445 -6.51 51.42 7.19
CA ARG A 445 -6.43 51.35 8.67
C ARG A 445 -6.89 52.65 9.37
N PRO A 446 -7.13 52.58 10.69
CA PRO A 446 -6.37 53.47 11.58
C PRO A 446 -5.74 52.76 12.79
N ALA A 447 -4.75 53.46 13.36
CA ALA A 447 -3.90 53.09 14.48
C ALA A 447 -4.42 53.62 15.84
N ARG A 448 -3.95 53.01 16.93
CA ARG A 448 -3.68 53.52 18.31
C ARG A 448 -3.69 52.30 19.26
N SER A 449 -2.92 52.15 20.34
CA SER A 449 -1.93 52.99 21.05
C SER A 449 -1.40 52.17 22.24
N GLY A 450 -0.12 52.33 22.61
CA GLY A 450 0.29 52.50 24.02
C GLY A 450 0.87 51.31 24.81
N GLY A 451 2.21 51.32 24.99
CA GLY A 451 2.82 51.39 26.33
C GLY A 451 3.35 50.11 27.00
N PRO A 452 4.35 50.20 27.92
CA PRO A 452 5.59 49.41 27.83
C PRO A 452 5.95 48.56 29.08
N GLY A 453 6.95 47.67 28.97
CA GLY A 453 7.52 46.99 30.15
C GLY A 453 8.76 46.10 29.92
N LYS A 454 9.95 46.69 30.12
CA LYS A 454 11.25 46.15 30.60
C LYS A 454 11.94 44.94 29.91
N PRO A 455 13.26 45.07 29.57
CA PRO A 455 14.16 43.94 29.38
C PRO A 455 15.15 43.79 30.56
N SER A 456 15.43 42.56 30.98
CA SER A 456 16.51 42.25 31.92
C SER A 456 17.40 41.13 31.37
N GLY A 457 18.57 41.53 30.88
CA GLY A 457 19.88 40.85 30.97
C GLY A 457 20.11 39.46 30.34
N PRO A 458 21.15 39.34 29.50
CA PRO A 458 21.94 38.10 29.46
C PRO A 458 23.45 38.38 29.52
N ARG A 459 24.21 37.61 30.31
CA ARG A 459 25.67 37.37 30.15
C ARG A 459 26.10 36.13 30.96
N PRO A 460 27.23 35.47 30.64
CA PRO A 460 27.82 35.25 29.31
C PRO A 460 28.35 33.81 29.10
N ALA A 461 28.72 33.50 27.86
CA ALA A 461 29.62 32.40 27.51
C ALA A 461 31.09 32.87 27.56
N GLY A 462 32.03 31.97 27.85
CA GLY A 462 33.46 32.25 27.68
C GLY A 462 34.37 31.12 28.17
N ALA A 463 34.90 30.35 27.22
CA ALA A 463 35.79 29.21 27.40
C ALA A 463 37.26 29.57 27.71
N ARG A 464 38.02 28.62 28.28
CA ARG A 464 39.43 28.24 27.96
C ARG A 464 39.89 27.11 28.91
N GLY A 465 40.37 25.98 28.36
CA GLY A 465 41.11 24.93 29.12
C GLY A 465 42.62 25.22 29.14
N PRO A 466 43.53 24.22 29.17
CA PRO A 466 43.53 22.90 29.83
C PRO A 466 44.81 22.72 30.73
N ALA A 467 44.89 21.67 31.57
CA ALA A 467 46.13 20.90 31.85
C ALA A 467 46.02 19.95 33.05
N LYS A 468 46.81 18.88 32.95
CA LYS A 468 46.98 17.71 33.83
C LYS A 468 47.51 18.05 35.23
N GLY A 469 47.19 17.22 36.23
CA GLY A 469 47.92 17.18 37.50
C GLY A 469 47.36 16.12 38.46
N LYS A 470 48.24 15.26 38.97
CA LYS A 470 48.00 14.06 39.78
C LYS A 470 47.62 14.37 41.23
N GLY A 471 47.05 13.36 41.92
CA GLY A 471 47.34 13.12 43.34
C GLY A 471 46.16 13.10 44.31
N ARG A 472 45.76 11.87 44.69
CA ARG A 472 45.21 11.50 46.02
C ARG A 472 46.28 11.75 47.11
N PRO A 473 45.98 11.76 48.42
CA PRO A 473 44.96 10.98 49.14
C PRO A 473 43.66 11.72 49.46
#